data_AF-A0A1E5UEY0-F1
#
_entry.id   AF-A0A1E5UEY0-F1
#
_cell.length_a   1.000
_cell.length_b   1.000
_cell.length_c   1.000
_cell.angle_alpha   90.00
_cell.angle_beta   90.00
_cell.angle_gamma   90.00
#
_symmetry.space_group_name_H-M   'P 1'
#
loop_
_entity.id
_entity.type
_entity.pdbx_description
1 polymer ?
#
loop_
_entity_poly.entity_id
_entity_poly.type
_entity_poly.pdbx_seq_one_letter_code
_entity_poly.pdbx_strand_id
1 'polypeptide(L)'
;MFFLQNRPGKNEKLFKIIKFRTMNNKKDIHGILLPDAQRLTFLGRFVRKTSMDEIPQLLNVLLGDMSLIGPRPLLPEYLPLYNEVQKKRHNVKPGITGWAQINGRNAVEWDKKFEFDVWYVENLSFLLDLQIMFLTLKKVLKLEGVNREGEATNIAFKGNE
;
A
#
# COMPACT_ATOMS: atom_id res chain seq x y z
N MET A 1 3.25 8.51 17.86
CA MET A 1 1.99 7.96 17.31
C MET A 1 2.06 7.77 15.80
N PHE A 2 2.58 8.73 15.04
CA PHE A 2 2.81 8.58 13.59
C PHE A 2 4.27 8.22 13.27
N PHE A 3 4.51 7.71 12.07
CA PHE A 3 5.84 7.62 11.48
C PHE A 3 5.78 7.99 10.00
N LEU A 4 6.90 8.52 9.50
CA LEU A 4 7.06 8.90 8.10
C LEU A 4 7.92 7.87 7.40
N GLN A 5 7.56 7.53 6.17
CA GLN A 5 8.36 6.64 5.34
C GLN A 5 8.48 7.21 3.92
N ASN A 6 9.65 7.10 3.29
CA ASN A 6 9.79 7.54 1.91
C ASN A 6 9.05 6.58 0.97
N ARG A 7 8.34 7.15 -0.01
CA ARG A 7 7.62 6.43 -1.05
C ARG A 7 7.76 7.14 -2.39
N PRO A 8 7.89 6.41 -3.51
CA PRO A 8 7.79 7.01 -4.83
C PRO A 8 6.35 7.43 -5.13
N GLY A 9 6.20 8.66 -5.62
CA GLY A 9 4.95 9.24 -6.06
C GLY A 9 4.85 9.31 -7.59
N LYS A 10 4.13 10.32 -8.08
CA LYS A 10 4.04 10.63 -9.51
C LYS A 10 5.43 10.97 -10.06
N ASN A 11 5.76 10.45 -11.24
CA ASN A 11 7.06 10.58 -11.92
C ASN A 11 8.22 10.14 -11.01
N GLU A 12 7.99 9.10 -10.19
CA GLU A 12 8.98 8.52 -9.27
C GLU A 12 9.50 9.48 -8.18
N LYS A 13 8.93 10.70 -8.08
CA LYS A 13 9.32 11.69 -7.08
C LYS A 13 9.03 11.18 -5.68
N LEU A 14 10.05 11.16 -4.82
CA LEU A 14 9.89 10.70 -3.44
C LEU A 14 9.07 11.69 -2.61
N PHE A 15 8.15 11.16 -1.81
CA PHE A 15 7.40 11.88 -0.78
C PHE A 15 7.39 11.09 0.54
N LYS A 16 7.02 11.76 1.63
CA LYS A 16 6.91 11.15 2.96
C LYS A 16 5.47 10.70 3.21
N ILE A 17 5.21 9.40 3.12
CA ILE A 17 3.91 8.85 3.48
C ILE A 17 3.74 8.86 5.00
N ILE A 18 2.58 9.32 5.46
CA ILE A 18 2.22 9.40 6.88
C ILE A 18 1.50 8.11 7.26
N LYS A 19 1.99 7.42 8.29
CA LYS A 19 1.40 6.17 8.77
C LYS A 19 1.23 6.15 10.28
N PHE A 20 0.24 5.38 10.73
CA PHE A 20 0.08 5.10 12.15
C PHE A 20 1.13 4.08 12.62
N ARG A 21 1.82 4.37 13.73
CA ARG A 21 2.78 3.45 14.33
C ARG A 21 2.01 2.34 15.06
N THR A 22 1.90 1.17 14.43
CA THR A 22 1.18 0.00 14.97
C THR A 22 2.08 -0.99 15.73
N MET A 23 3.41 -0.82 15.66
CA MET A 23 4.39 -1.70 16.29
C MET A 23 5.26 -0.94 17.30
N ASN A 24 5.63 -1.61 18.38
CA ASN A 24 6.60 -1.11 19.36
C ASN A 24 8.05 -1.30 18.87
N ASN A 25 9.01 -0.74 19.61
CA ASN A 25 10.44 -0.84 19.30
C ASN A 25 11.14 -1.85 20.22
N LYS A 26 10.44 -2.89 20.71
CA LYS A 26 11.08 -3.91 21.55
C LYS A 26 12.23 -4.58 20.81
N LYS A 27 13.34 -4.74 21.51
CA LYS A 27 14.57 -5.35 21.04
C LYS A 27 14.91 -6.55 21.92
N ASP A 28 15.69 -7.47 21.39
CA ASP A 28 16.30 -8.54 22.17
C ASP A 28 17.48 -8.03 23.02
N ILE A 29 18.13 -8.96 23.73
CA ILE A 29 19.30 -8.70 24.58
C ILE A 29 20.52 -8.18 23.79
N HIS A 30 20.54 -8.39 22.47
CA HIS A 30 21.61 -7.95 21.57
C HIS A 30 21.28 -6.61 20.90
N GLY A 31 20.13 -6.00 21.22
CA GLY A 31 19.70 -4.71 20.65
C GLY A 31 19.08 -4.81 19.26
N ILE A 32 18.79 -6.02 18.77
CA ILE A 32 18.14 -6.29 17.49
C ILE A 32 16.63 -6.22 17.69
N LEU A 33 15.89 -5.64 16.71
CA LEU A 33 14.43 -5.57 16.79
C LEU A 33 13.82 -6.98 16.82
N LEU A 34 12.89 -7.20 17.75
CA LEU A 34 12.15 -8.45 17.81
C LEU A 34 11.33 -8.69 16.53
N PRO A 35 10.89 -9.94 16.26
CA PRO A 35 9.98 -10.22 15.16
C PRO A 35 8.69 -9.40 15.21
N ASP A 36 8.12 -9.08 14.06
CA ASP A 36 6.91 -8.26 13.93
C ASP A 36 5.73 -8.79 14.77
N ALA A 37 5.58 -10.12 14.84
CA ALA A 37 4.56 -10.78 15.66
C ALA A 37 4.65 -10.42 17.16
N GLN A 38 5.87 -10.21 17.68
CA GLN A 38 6.11 -9.84 19.07
C GLN A 38 6.07 -8.33 19.32
N ARG A 39 6.17 -7.53 18.24
CA ARG A 39 6.16 -6.05 18.29
C ARG A 39 4.78 -5.46 18.02
N LEU A 40 3.86 -6.23 17.46
CA LEU A 40 2.49 -5.79 17.19
C LEU A 40 1.67 -5.69 18.49
N THR A 41 1.22 -4.50 18.83
CA THR A 41 0.41 -4.27 20.04
C THR A 41 -1.04 -4.69 19.83
N PHE A 42 -1.82 -4.89 20.89
CA PHE A 42 -3.26 -5.16 20.78
C PHE A 42 -3.99 -4.06 20.00
N LEU A 43 -3.69 -2.80 20.32
CA LEU A 43 -4.19 -1.64 19.58
C LEU A 43 -3.69 -1.63 18.13
N GLY A 44 -2.44 -2.02 17.88
CA GLY A 44 -1.88 -2.15 16.54
C GLY A 44 -2.58 -3.20 15.69
N ARG A 45 -2.95 -4.35 16.29
CA ARG A 45 -3.78 -5.37 15.64
C ARG A 45 -5.15 -4.82 15.25
N PHE A 46 -5.80 -4.11 16.16
CA PHE A 46 -7.09 -3.49 15.88
C PHE A 46 -6.99 -2.48 14.73
N VAL A 47 -6.04 -1.55 14.79
CA VAL A 47 -5.80 -0.52 13.76
C VAL A 47 -5.52 -1.14 12.38
N ARG A 48 -4.73 -2.23 12.30
CA ARG A 48 -4.52 -2.94 11.03
C ARG A 48 -5.78 -3.66 10.55
N LYS A 49 -6.52 -4.32 11.46
CA LYS A 49 -7.75 -5.05 11.12
C LYS A 49 -8.83 -4.11 10.56
N THR A 50 -8.92 -2.90 11.08
CA THR A 50 -9.87 -1.87 10.64
C THR A 50 -9.33 -1.00 9.50
N SER A 51 -8.12 -1.26 9.00
CA SER A 51 -7.42 -0.43 8.00
C SER A 51 -7.27 1.05 8.43
N MET A 52 -7.35 1.32 9.74
CA MET A 52 -7.21 2.66 10.29
C MET A 52 -5.77 3.19 10.21
N ASP A 53 -4.79 2.33 9.93
CA ASP A 53 -3.41 2.74 9.68
C ASP A 53 -3.24 3.56 8.40
N GLU A 54 -4.23 3.55 7.51
CA GLU A 54 -4.24 4.31 6.25
C GLU A 54 -4.94 5.67 6.36
N ILE A 55 -5.73 5.92 7.42
CA ILE A 55 -6.38 7.23 7.66
C ILE A 55 -5.39 8.42 7.61
N PRO A 56 -4.17 8.33 8.19
CA PRO A 56 -3.23 9.44 8.16
C PRO A 56 -2.75 9.80 6.74
N GLN A 57 -2.89 8.90 5.77
CA GLN A 57 -2.54 9.14 4.37
C GLN A 57 -3.52 10.10 3.69
N LEU A 58 -4.71 10.35 4.27
CA LEU A 58 -5.61 11.41 3.79
C LEU A 58 -4.94 12.78 3.86
N LEU A 59 -4.03 13.01 4.82
CA LEU A 59 -3.22 14.22 4.85
C LEU A 59 -2.29 14.31 3.62
N ASN A 60 -1.70 13.20 3.17
CA ASN A 60 -0.91 13.19 1.93
C ASN A 60 -1.77 13.47 0.68
N VAL A 61 -3.06 13.10 0.70
CA VAL A 61 -4.00 13.47 -0.38
C VAL A 61 -4.26 14.97 -0.37
N LEU A 62 -4.54 15.56 0.79
CA LEU A 62 -4.76 16.99 0.95
C LEU A 62 -3.52 17.83 0.59
N LEU A 63 -2.33 17.34 0.95
CA LEU A 63 -1.04 17.97 0.60
C LEU A 63 -0.67 17.79 -0.88
N GLY A 64 -1.41 16.94 -1.62
CA GLY A 64 -1.21 16.73 -3.04
C GLY A 64 -0.15 15.69 -3.43
N ASP A 65 0.45 14.99 -2.46
CA ASP A 65 1.39 13.88 -2.72
C ASP A 65 0.68 12.62 -3.24
N MET A 66 -0.56 12.40 -2.78
CA MET A 66 -1.37 11.23 -3.09
C MET A 66 -2.71 11.61 -3.72
N SER A 67 -3.41 10.61 -4.24
CA SER A 67 -4.83 10.62 -4.62
C SER A 67 -5.61 9.68 -3.71
N LEU A 68 -6.94 9.76 -3.70
CA LEU A 68 -7.78 8.73 -3.09
C LEU A 68 -7.61 7.40 -3.84
N ILE A 69 -7.55 7.48 -5.17
CA ILE A 69 -7.52 6.33 -6.08
C ILE A 69 -6.25 6.39 -6.92
N GLY A 70 -5.54 5.27 -6.99
CA GLY A 70 -4.30 5.11 -7.73
C GLY A 70 -3.48 3.89 -7.28
N PRO A 71 -2.38 3.59 -7.97
CA PRO A 71 -1.46 2.52 -7.60
C PRO A 71 -0.97 2.67 -6.15
N ARG A 72 -0.82 1.55 -5.43
CA ARG A 72 -0.35 1.61 -4.03
C ARG A 72 1.11 2.09 -3.98
N PRO A 73 1.47 3.05 -3.09
CA PRO A 73 2.86 3.49 -2.96
C PRO A 73 3.72 2.39 -2.32
N LEU A 74 4.68 1.87 -3.09
CA LEU A 74 5.60 0.79 -2.67
C LEU A 74 6.96 1.32 -2.21
N LEU A 75 7.83 0.42 -1.76
CA LEU A 75 9.16 0.79 -1.25
C LEU A 75 10.01 1.44 -2.36
N PRO A 76 10.80 2.49 -2.06
CA PRO A 76 11.73 3.08 -3.01
C PRO A 76 12.75 2.08 -3.58
N GLU A 77 13.08 1.04 -2.81
CA GLU A 77 13.97 -0.06 -3.20
C GLU A 77 13.49 -0.82 -4.45
N TYR A 78 12.21 -0.70 -4.82
CA TYR A 78 11.66 -1.35 -6.01
C TYR A 78 11.84 -0.53 -7.29
N LEU A 79 12.17 0.76 -7.21
CA LEU A 79 12.39 1.62 -8.38
C LEU A 79 13.37 1.02 -9.40
N PRO A 80 14.56 0.52 -9.01
CA PRO A 80 15.49 -0.10 -9.96
C PRO A 80 15.04 -1.48 -10.45
N LEU A 81 14.01 -2.08 -9.85
CA LEU A 81 13.55 -3.43 -10.18
C LEU A 81 12.42 -3.44 -11.22
N TYR A 82 11.82 -2.28 -11.51
CA TYR A 82 10.75 -2.19 -12.49
C TYR A 82 11.27 -2.22 -13.92
N ASN A 83 10.64 -3.01 -14.78
CA ASN A 83 10.76 -2.85 -16.21
C ASN A 83 9.99 -1.62 -16.73
N GLU A 84 10.18 -1.26 -17.99
CA GLU A 84 9.59 -0.05 -18.59
C GLU A 84 8.05 -0.02 -18.56
N VAL A 85 7.40 -1.20 -18.61
CA VAL A 85 5.94 -1.29 -18.50
C VAL A 85 5.50 -1.02 -17.06
N GLN A 86 6.14 -1.68 -16.09
CA GLN A 86 5.81 -1.55 -14.67
C GLN A 86 6.02 -0.11 -14.16
N LYS A 87 7.05 0.60 -14.66
CA LYS A 87 7.32 2.01 -14.32
C LYS A 87 6.14 2.93 -14.62
N LYS A 88 5.31 2.60 -15.63
CA LYS A 88 4.12 3.40 -15.99
C LYS A 88 3.16 3.59 -14.80
N ARG A 89 3.17 2.70 -13.79
CA ARG A 89 2.40 2.89 -12.55
C ARG A 89 2.67 4.23 -11.85
N HIS A 90 3.84 4.82 -12.08
CA HIS A 90 4.22 6.12 -11.53
C HIS A 90 3.76 7.32 -12.37
N ASN A 91 3.05 7.14 -13.48
CA ASN A 91 2.55 8.25 -14.31
C ASN A 91 1.39 9.03 -13.65
N VAL A 92 0.77 8.47 -12.62
CA VAL A 92 -0.30 9.08 -11.83
C VAL A 92 0.11 9.17 -10.35
N LYS A 93 -0.64 9.94 -9.55
CA LYS A 93 -0.41 9.97 -8.10
C LYS A 93 -0.77 8.61 -7.49
N PRO A 94 0.01 8.12 -6.52
CA PRO A 94 -0.36 6.91 -5.80
C PRO A 94 -1.66 7.11 -5.02
N GLY A 95 -2.39 6.02 -4.84
CA GLY A 95 -3.70 6.00 -4.19
C GLY A 95 -3.69 5.39 -2.79
N ILE A 96 -4.69 5.76 -1.99
CA ILE A 96 -5.05 5.00 -0.77
C ILE A 96 -5.61 3.64 -1.21
N THR A 97 -6.59 3.65 -2.12
CA THR A 97 -7.12 2.46 -2.81
C THR A 97 -6.81 2.52 -4.31
N GLY A 98 -7.09 1.45 -5.05
CA GLY A 98 -6.75 1.34 -6.47
C GLY A 98 -7.10 -0.01 -7.06
N TRP A 99 -7.04 -0.13 -8.39
CA TRP A 99 -7.51 -1.31 -9.12
C TRP A 99 -6.89 -2.63 -8.64
N ALA A 100 -5.61 -2.65 -8.29
CA ALA A 100 -4.97 -3.82 -7.70
C ALA A 100 -5.55 -4.17 -6.31
N GLN A 101 -5.88 -3.16 -5.49
CA GLN A 101 -6.47 -3.33 -4.17
C GLN A 101 -7.89 -3.93 -4.24
N ILE A 102 -8.71 -3.59 -5.24
CA ILE A 102 -10.02 -4.23 -5.42
C ILE A 102 -9.97 -5.58 -6.13
N ASN A 103 -8.99 -5.85 -7.00
CA ASN A 103 -8.96 -7.13 -7.74
C ASN A 103 -8.07 -8.21 -7.11
N GLY A 104 -7.13 -7.86 -6.24
CA GLY A 104 -6.18 -8.84 -5.70
C GLY A 104 -5.75 -8.71 -4.24
N ARG A 105 -5.78 -7.51 -3.65
CA ARG A 105 -5.19 -7.20 -2.32
C ARG A 105 -3.87 -7.96 -2.10
N ASN A 106 -3.79 -8.81 -1.07
CA ASN A 106 -2.62 -9.58 -0.67
C ASN A 106 -2.54 -10.95 -1.36
N ALA A 107 -3.62 -11.42 -2.00
CA ALA A 107 -3.70 -12.77 -2.54
C ALA A 107 -2.96 -12.94 -3.87
N VAL A 108 -2.68 -11.85 -4.56
CA VAL A 108 -2.19 -11.84 -5.94
C VAL A 108 -0.68 -11.61 -6.00
N GLU A 109 -0.02 -12.27 -6.95
CA GLU A 109 1.42 -12.14 -7.23
C GLU A 109 1.79 -10.74 -7.70
N TRP A 110 3.10 -10.42 -7.65
CA TRP A 110 3.60 -9.09 -8.01
C TRP A 110 3.25 -8.69 -9.44
N ASP A 111 3.44 -9.60 -10.39
CA ASP A 111 3.26 -9.32 -11.82
C ASP A 111 1.83 -8.89 -12.11
N LYS A 112 0.87 -9.65 -11.59
CA LYS A 112 -0.54 -9.34 -11.74
C LYS A 112 -0.95 -8.05 -11.00
N LYS A 113 -0.32 -7.72 -9.86
CA LYS A 113 -0.52 -6.40 -9.21
C LYS A 113 -0.04 -5.27 -10.11
N PHE A 114 1.11 -5.41 -10.76
CA PHE A 114 1.62 -4.39 -11.66
C PHE A 114 0.80 -4.29 -12.94
N GLU A 115 0.32 -5.41 -13.50
CA GLU A 115 -0.65 -5.38 -14.61
C GLU A 115 -1.89 -4.57 -14.24
N PHE A 116 -2.45 -4.77 -13.05
CA PHE A 116 -3.60 -3.98 -12.60
C PHE A 116 -3.28 -2.50 -12.40
N ASP A 117 -2.11 -2.18 -11.85
CA ASP A 117 -1.67 -0.80 -11.68
C ASP A 117 -1.48 -0.10 -13.03
N VAL A 118 -0.82 -0.75 -14.00
CA VAL A 118 -0.57 -0.21 -15.33
C VAL A 118 -1.88 -0.09 -16.11
N TRP A 119 -2.76 -1.10 -16.06
CA TRP A 119 -4.07 -1.04 -16.68
C TRP A 119 -4.89 0.13 -16.15
N TYR A 120 -4.86 0.38 -14.84
CA TYR A 120 -5.54 1.54 -14.25
C TYR A 120 -4.98 2.86 -14.80
N VAL A 121 -3.66 2.99 -14.89
CA VAL A 121 -3.03 4.19 -15.47
C VAL A 121 -3.46 4.43 -16.91
N GLU A 122 -3.53 3.37 -17.72
CA GLU A 122 -3.89 3.44 -19.14
C GLU A 122 -5.39 3.64 -19.37
N ASN A 123 -6.24 3.29 -18.41
CA ASN A 123 -7.71 3.37 -18.51
C ASN A 123 -8.32 4.39 -17.52
N LEU A 124 -7.50 5.30 -17.00
CA LEU A 124 -7.91 6.28 -15.99
C LEU A 124 -9.10 7.09 -16.49
N SER A 125 -10.23 7.00 -15.78
CA SER A 125 -11.43 7.77 -16.06
C SER A 125 -12.23 8.03 -14.78
N PHE A 126 -13.06 9.07 -14.81
CA PHE A 126 -13.92 9.42 -13.68
C PHE A 126 -14.88 8.28 -13.29
N LEU A 127 -15.45 7.59 -14.28
CA LEU A 127 -16.35 6.46 -14.04
C LEU A 127 -15.63 5.28 -13.39
N LEU A 128 -14.40 4.99 -13.83
CA LEU A 128 -13.58 3.95 -13.22
C LEU A 128 -13.25 4.28 -11.76
N ASP A 129 -12.91 5.54 -11.46
CA ASP A 129 -12.65 5.99 -10.09
C ASP A 129 -13.90 5.84 -9.20
N LEU A 130 -15.09 6.22 -9.69
CA LEU A 130 -16.34 6.00 -8.96
C LEU A 130 -16.59 4.51 -8.68
N GLN A 131 -16.35 3.65 -9.68
CA GLN A 131 -16.48 2.20 -9.52
C GLN A 131 -15.51 1.67 -8.45
N ILE A 132 -14.25 2.08 -8.50
CA ILE A 132 -13.22 1.68 -7.53
C ILE A 132 -13.61 2.09 -6.11
N MET A 133 -14.11 3.32 -5.94
CA MET A 133 -14.57 3.82 -4.65
C MET A 133 -15.73 2.97 -4.10
N PHE A 134 -16.76 2.69 -4.92
CA PHE A 134 -17.88 1.85 -4.50
C PHE A 134 -17.45 0.43 -4.11
N LEU A 135 -16.60 -0.20 -4.92
CA LEU A 135 -16.06 -1.53 -4.63
C LEU A 135 -15.19 -1.53 -3.37
N THR A 136 -14.43 -0.46 -3.13
CA THR A 136 -13.62 -0.29 -1.91
C THR A 136 -14.52 -0.24 -0.68
N LEU A 137 -15.58 0.58 -0.70
CA LEU A 137 -16.55 0.66 0.40
C LEU A 137 -17.19 -0.70 0.69
N LYS A 138 -17.63 -1.42 -0.36
CA LYS A 138 -18.19 -2.77 -0.23
C LYS A 138 -17.21 -3.75 0.43
N LYS A 139 -15.93 -3.73 0.05
CA LYS A 139 -14.91 -4.60 0.65
C LYS A 139 -14.60 -4.27 2.10
N VAL A 140 -14.52 -2.99 2.44
CA VAL A 140 -14.28 -2.54 3.82
C VAL A 140 -15.44 -2.95 4.74
N LEU A 141 -16.68 -2.76 4.29
CA LEU A 141 -17.87 -3.14 5.07
C LEU A 141 -17.99 -4.66 5.28
N LYS A 142 -17.57 -5.47 4.31
CA LYS A 142 -17.60 -6.93 4.41
C LYS A 142 -16.40 -7.55 5.13
N LEU A 143 -15.38 -6.77 5.52
CA LEU A 143 -14.10 -7.25 6.05
C LEU A 143 -13.40 -8.30 5.14
N GLU A 144 -13.71 -8.32 3.84
CA GLU A 144 -13.18 -9.32 2.91
C GLU A 144 -11.68 -9.10 2.62
N GLY A 145 -10.86 -10.14 2.80
CA GLY A 145 -9.45 -10.15 2.40
C GLY A 145 -8.50 -9.34 3.27
N VAL A 146 -8.83 -9.12 4.55
CA VAL A 146 -7.95 -8.43 5.53
C VAL A 146 -6.81 -9.34 6.01
N ASN A 147 -7.00 -10.66 5.99
CA ASN A 147 -5.98 -11.65 6.39
C ASN A 147 -5.72 -12.65 5.25
N ARG A 148 -4.45 -12.86 4.90
CA ARG A 148 -3.99 -14.21 4.54
C ARG A 148 -3.79 -14.94 5.87
N GLU A 149 -4.39 -16.11 6.04
CA GLU A 149 -3.99 -16.99 7.13
C GLU A 149 -2.50 -17.35 6.92
N GLY A 150 -1.64 -17.01 7.90
CA GLY A 150 -0.27 -17.57 7.98
C GLY A 150 0.91 -16.68 7.58
N GLU A 151 0.75 -15.58 6.83
CA GLU A 151 1.90 -14.76 6.38
C GLU A 151 1.81 -13.31 6.88
N ALA A 152 2.61 -12.97 7.89
CA ALA A 152 2.66 -11.63 8.48
C ALA A 152 3.29 -10.55 7.55
N THR A 153 3.89 -10.95 6.44
CA THR A 153 4.65 -10.07 5.53
C THR A 153 4.50 -10.54 4.07
N ASN A 154 4.06 -9.65 3.18
CA ASN A 154 4.16 -9.89 1.73
C ASN A 154 5.64 -10.10 1.36
N ILE A 155 5.93 -11.10 0.52
CA ILE A 155 7.28 -11.36 -0.02
C ILE A 155 7.77 -10.11 -0.77
N ALA A 156 9.01 -9.68 -0.52
CA ALA A 156 9.60 -8.54 -1.20
C ALA A 156 9.68 -8.77 -2.71
N PHE A 157 9.37 -7.73 -3.50
CA PHE A 157 9.54 -7.79 -4.95
C PHE A 157 11.05 -7.86 -5.27
N LYS A 158 11.43 -8.79 -6.14
CA LYS A 158 12.84 -9.06 -6.50
C LYS A 158 13.20 -8.65 -7.93
N GLY A 159 12.28 -8.01 -8.66
CA GLY A 159 12.40 -7.81 -10.10
C GLY A 159 11.95 -9.04 -10.88
N ASN A 160 11.55 -8.78 -12.11
CA ASN A 160 11.34 -9.75 -13.17
C ASN A 160 11.63 -9.06 -14.50
N GLU A 161 12.03 -9.84 -15.50
CA GLU A 161 12.28 -9.35 -16.86
C GLU A 161 11.00 -8.79 -17.49
#